data_AF-A0A8H5KF07-F1
#
_entry.id   AF-A0A8H5KF07-F1
#
_cell.length_a   1.000
_cell.length_b   1.000
_cell.length_c   1.000
_cell.angle_alpha   90.00
_cell.angle_beta   90.00
_cell.angle_gamma   90.00
#
_symmetry.space_group_name_H-M   'P 1'
#
loop_
_entity.id
_entity.type
_entity.pdbx_description
1 polymer ?
#
loop_
_entity_poly.entity_id
_entity_poly.type
_entity_poly.pdbx_seq_one_letter_code
_entity_poly.pdbx_strand_id
1 'polypeptide(L)'
;MKKRSRACEACQALKVKCEPSPEESSICERCSRYSLTCVPVARKWQRDRIAELEEQVRNLQDKLDGATNSTLGLSTYATSTRATSVFSDGAWPQTSAGPSELGFLDSRLDYDTQLRCLEVCSTSAGQFWYLIPPIDTTSARSWLDSLRTGAPVKLISMLAFTIPPSSAEIDPQTQEDLRIKTFEILGQAAVGLKRPSLDLIQAALITGLWIRPSLDCNHGNPNQLVSLAHDLSVELGLGGAEMQTSASAWFFRI
;
A
#
# COMPACT_ATOMS: atom_id res chain seq x y z
N MET A 1 -50.02 28.98 0.54
CA MET A 1 -49.13 27.80 0.56
C MET A 1 -47.84 28.17 1.29
N LYS A 2 -47.73 27.84 2.59
CA LYS A 2 -46.54 28.21 3.38
C LYS A 2 -45.40 27.24 3.09
N LYS A 3 -44.43 27.67 2.29
CA LYS A 3 -43.13 26.99 2.16
C LYS A 3 -42.46 26.97 3.54
N ARG A 4 -42.15 25.80 4.07
CA ARG A 4 -40.86 25.61 4.75
C ARG A 4 -40.20 24.29 4.36
N SER A 5 -39.03 24.50 3.80
CA SER A 5 -38.01 23.57 3.37
C SER A 5 -37.16 23.13 4.57
N ARG A 6 -37.01 21.81 4.73
CA ARG A 6 -36.02 21.06 5.55
C ARG A 6 -36.62 20.37 6.79
N ALA A 7 -36.23 19.09 6.96
CA ALA A 7 -36.61 18.27 8.10
C ALA A 7 -35.94 18.74 9.41
N CYS A 8 -36.53 18.40 10.55
CA CYS A 8 -35.91 18.56 11.86
C CYS A 8 -34.84 17.49 12.13
N GLU A 9 -33.98 17.71 13.13
CA GLU A 9 -32.85 16.82 13.43
C GLU A 9 -33.30 15.41 13.81
N ALA A 10 -34.37 15.29 14.59
CA ALA A 10 -34.92 14.00 15.02
C ALA A 10 -35.46 13.17 13.83
N CYS A 11 -36.16 13.80 12.90
CA CYS A 11 -36.68 13.11 11.70
C CYS A 11 -35.55 12.81 10.70
N GLN A 12 -34.55 13.68 10.58
CA GLN A 12 -33.39 13.43 9.73
C GLN A 12 -32.53 12.27 10.24
N ALA A 13 -32.24 12.20 11.55
CA ALA A 13 -31.47 11.12 12.16
C ALA A 13 -32.12 9.75 11.94
N LEU A 14 -33.46 9.71 12.03
CA LEU A 14 -34.24 8.49 11.86
C LEU A 14 -34.67 8.23 10.42
N LYS A 15 -34.29 9.11 9.48
CA LYS A 15 -34.62 9.04 8.04
C LYS A 15 -36.12 8.88 7.76
N VAL A 16 -36.98 9.50 8.56
CA VAL A 16 -38.43 9.47 8.38
C VAL A 16 -38.98 10.79 7.85
N LYS A 17 -40.18 10.75 7.25
CA LYS A 17 -40.85 11.93 6.71
C LYS A 17 -41.18 12.94 7.82
N CYS A 18 -40.80 14.19 7.61
CA CYS A 18 -41.05 15.29 8.55
C CYS A 18 -42.18 16.17 8.01
N GLU A 19 -43.38 16.05 8.59
CA GLU A 19 -44.55 16.86 8.24
C GLU A 19 -44.87 17.85 9.37
N PRO A 20 -45.23 19.11 9.06
CA PRO A 20 -45.62 20.09 10.07
C PRO A 20 -46.97 19.72 10.69
N SER A 21 -47.12 19.94 12.00
CA SER A 21 -48.39 19.70 12.70
C SER A 21 -49.47 20.68 12.21
N PRO A 22 -50.75 20.26 12.12
CA PRO A 22 -51.86 21.13 11.74
C PRO A 22 -52.22 22.17 12.82
N GLU A 23 -51.91 21.91 14.10
CA GLU A 23 -52.27 22.80 15.21
C GLU A 23 -51.20 23.84 15.51
N GLU A 24 -49.92 23.45 15.44
CA GLU A 24 -48.79 24.34 15.66
C GLU A 24 -47.80 24.27 14.50
N SER A 25 -47.74 25.34 13.71
CA SER A 25 -46.87 25.42 12.52
C SER A 25 -45.36 25.46 12.85
N SER A 26 -45.00 25.53 14.14
CA SER A 26 -43.63 25.56 14.67
C SER A 26 -43.03 24.17 14.93
N ILE A 27 -43.85 23.11 15.04
CA ILE A 27 -43.43 21.77 15.46
C ILE A 27 -43.88 20.72 14.43
N CYS A 28 -43.07 19.68 14.22
CA CYS A 28 -43.43 18.56 13.35
C CYS A 28 -44.47 17.64 14.01
N GLU A 29 -45.36 16.99 13.25
CA GLU A 29 -46.42 16.11 13.79
C GLU A 29 -45.85 15.03 14.72
N ARG A 30 -44.75 14.40 14.31
CA ARG A 30 -44.05 13.41 15.12
C ARG A 30 -43.49 14.01 16.41
N CYS A 31 -42.89 15.18 16.32
CA CYS A 31 -42.27 15.86 17.43
C CYS A 31 -43.33 16.28 18.46
N SER A 32 -44.51 16.71 17.98
CA SER A 32 -45.69 17.01 18.80
C SER A 32 -46.22 15.76 19.51
N ARG A 33 -46.39 14.65 18.79
CA ARG A 33 -46.91 13.39 19.38
C ARG A 33 -46.02 12.79 20.47
N TYR A 34 -44.70 12.91 20.33
CA TYR A 34 -43.73 12.35 21.29
C TYR A 34 -43.16 13.40 22.25
N SER A 35 -43.70 14.63 22.27
CA SER A 35 -43.20 15.75 23.09
C SER A 35 -41.69 16.00 22.95
N LEU A 36 -41.15 15.85 21.73
CA LEU A 36 -39.74 16.03 21.42
C LEU A 36 -39.46 17.45 20.94
N THR A 37 -38.29 17.99 21.30
CA THR A 37 -37.83 19.30 20.85
C THR A 37 -37.59 19.30 19.33
N CYS A 38 -38.38 20.07 18.59
CA CYS A 38 -38.33 20.12 17.13
C CYS A 38 -37.39 21.23 16.63
N VAL A 39 -36.09 20.94 16.52
CA VAL A 39 -35.10 21.88 15.98
C VAL A 39 -34.85 21.60 14.49
N PRO A 40 -35.04 22.59 13.59
CA PRO A 40 -34.66 22.46 12.18
C PRO A 40 -33.16 22.29 12.02
N VAL A 41 -32.73 21.37 11.16
CA VAL A 41 -31.30 21.07 11.00
C VAL A 41 -30.55 22.30 10.49
N ALA A 42 -29.45 22.66 11.15
CA ALA A 42 -28.56 23.73 10.72
C ALA A 42 -27.89 23.41 9.38
N ARG A 43 -27.61 24.42 8.54
CA ARG A 43 -26.83 24.20 7.31
C ARG A 43 -25.37 23.96 7.73
N LYS A 44 -24.91 22.70 7.71
CA LYS A 44 -23.48 22.41 7.73
C LYS A 44 -22.97 22.63 6.31
N TRP A 45 -22.34 23.77 6.04
CA TRP A 45 -21.73 24.01 4.74
C TRP A 45 -20.43 23.20 4.67
N GLN A 46 -20.17 22.53 3.54
CA GLN A 46 -18.89 21.81 3.34
C GLN A 46 -17.67 22.71 3.56
N ARG A 47 -17.82 24.04 3.38
CA ARG A 47 -16.77 25.03 3.65
C ARG A 47 -16.35 25.11 5.12
N ASP A 48 -17.26 24.92 6.07
CA ASP A 48 -16.91 24.96 7.50
C ASP A 48 -16.06 23.75 7.88
N ARG A 49 -16.38 22.59 7.28
CA ARG A 49 -15.58 21.36 7.43
C ARG A 49 -14.22 21.50 6.74
N ILE A 50 -14.15 22.17 5.60
CA ILE A 50 -12.88 22.44 4.92
C ILE A 50 -12.04 23.41 5.77
N ALA A 51 -12.61 24.47 6.33
CA ALA A 51 -11.89 25.39 7.21
C ALA A 51 -11.36 24.71 8.48
N GLU A 52 -12.17 23.86 9.11
CA GLU A 52 -11.76 23.05 10.27
C GLU A 52 -10.64 22.07 9.89
N LEU A 53 -10.76 21.39 8.75
CA LEU A 53 -9.72 20.49 8.25
C LEU A 53 -8.43 21.23 7.86
N GLU A 54 -8.53 22.40 7.25
CA GLU A 54 -7.38 23.28 6.93
C GLU A 54 -6.67 23.75 8.20
N GLU A 55 -7.42 24.04 9.26
CA GLU A 55 -6.84 24.40 10.56
C GLU A 55 -6.16 23.21 11.24
N GLN A 56 -6.77 22.01 11.17
CA GLN A 56 -6.15 20.78 11.65
C GLN A 56 -4.87 20.46 10.87
N VAL A 57 -4.85 20.64 9.55
CA VAL A 57 -3.66 20.44 8.71
C VAL A 57 -2.57 21.42 9.08
N ARG A 58 -2.88 22.71 9.27
CA ARG A 58 -1.89 23.71 9.73
C ARG A 58 -1.27 23.34 11.07
N ASN A 59 -2.09 22.89 12.02
CA ASN A 59 -1.62 22.52 13.36
C ASN A 59 -0.77 21.23 13.35
N LEU A 60 -1.06 20.30 12.43
CA LEU A 60 -0.21 19.11 12.21
C LEU A 60 1.10 19.48 11.50
N GLN A 61 1.07 20.40 10.54
CA GLN A 61 2.26 20.94 9.88
C GLN A 61 3.18 21.66 10.88
N ASP A 62 2.65 22.53 11.75
CA ASP A 62 3.45 23.20 12.79
C ASP A 62 4.11 22.19 13.76
N LYS A 63 3.41 21.11 14.11
CA LYS A 63 3.98 20.05 14.97
C LYS A 63 5.06 19.25 14.26
N LEU A 64 4.90 19.01 12.96
CA LEU A 64 5.92 18.36 12.14
C LEU A 64 7.11 19.28 11.92
N ASP A 65 6.91 20.58 11.67
CA ASP A 65 7.98 21.56 11.50
C ASP A 65 8.77 21.81 12.79
N GLY A 66 8.10 21.75 13.95
CA GLY A 66 8.76 21.73 15.26
C GLY A 66 9.57 20.46 15.50
N ALA A 67 9.11 19.31 14.99
CA ALA A 67 9.81 18.03 15.08
C ALA A 67 10.94 17.88 14.05
N THR A 68 10.77 18.40 12.84
CA THR A 68 11.79 18.36 11.76
C THR A 68 12.95 19.27 12.09
N ASN A 69 12.75 20.43 12.74
CA ASN A 69 13.84 21.29 13.20
C ASN A 69 14.71 20.68 14.33
N SER A 70 14.28 19.58 14.96
CA SER A 70 15.13 18.80 15.89
C SER A 70 15.90 17.67 15.21
N THR A 71 15.69 17.46 13.90
CA THR A 71 16.39 16.46 13.08
C THR A 71 16.46 16.93 11.63
N LEU A 72 17.29 17.95 11.35
CA LEU A 72 17.64 18.32 9.98
C LEU A 72 19.05 17.84 9.64
N GLY A 73 19.07 16.72 8.93
CA GLY A 73 20.10 16.38 7.95
C GLY A 73 19.42 15.91 6.66
N LEU A 74 19.53 16.72 5.60
CA LEU A 74 19.13 16.47 4.20
C LEU A 74 17.61 16.48 3.89
N SER A 75 17.09 17.12 2.84
CA SER A 75 17.69 17.78 1.69
C SER A 75 16.68 18.70 1.00
N THR A 76 17.16 19.84 0.50
CA THR A 76 16.39 20.85 -0.24
C THR A 76 16.43 20.56 -1.73
N TYR A 77 15.32 20.12 -2.33
CA TYR A 77 15.05 20.36 -3.76
C TYR A 77 13.55 20.40 -4.04
N ALA A 78 13.02 21.62 -4.09
CA ALA A 78 11.90 21.95 -4.96
C ALA A 78 12.37 23.09 -5.84
N THR A 79 12.34 22.86 -7.16
CA THR A 79 11.99 23.81 -8.26
C THR A 79 12.74 23.40 -9.53
N SER A 80 12.06 22.73 -10.45
CA SER A 80 12.21 23.02 -11.89
C SER A 80 11.12 22.32 -12.70
N THR A 81 10.13 23.12 -13.09
CA THR A 81 9.08 22.74 -14.03
C THR A 81 9.61 22.91 -15.45
N ARG A 82 10.07 21.82 -16.08
CA ARG A 82 10.04 21.71 -17.55
C ARG A 82 10.04 20.25 -17.97
N ALA A 83 8.88 19.80 -18.44
CA ALA A 83 8.69 18.51 -19.09
C ALA A 83 9.70 18.39 -20.25
N THR A 84 10.72 17.58 -20.03
CA THR A 84 11.56 17.02 -21.09
C THR A 84 11.29 15.54 -21.08
N SER A 85 10.94 15.02 -22.26
CA SER A 85 10.67 13.62 -22.55
C SER A 85 11.81 12.74 -22.04
N VAL A 86 11.57 12.02 -20.93
CA VAL A 86 12.53 11.06 -20.35
C VAL A 86 12.59 9.76 -21.16
N PHE A 87 11.76 9.62 -22.20
CA PHE A 87 11.84 8.53 -23.17
C PHE A 87 12.82 8.90 -24.29
N SER A 88 14.11 8.95 -23.97
CA SER A 88 15.16 8.85 -24.99
C SER A 88 16.31 8.04 -24.43
N ASP A 89 16.47 6.88 -25.05
CA ASP A 89 17.61 5.96 -25.06
C ASP A 89 18.66 6.07 -23.96
N GLY A 90 18.67 5.02 -23.12
CA GLY A 90 19.93 4.36 -22.80
C GLY A 90 20.68 4.86 -21.56
N ALA A 91 20.10 4.66 -20.38
CA ALA A 91 20.76 4.03 -19.24
C ALA A 91 19.87 4.14 -18.00
N TRP A 92 18.95 3.20 -17.81
CA TRP A 92 18.63 2.81 -16.43
C TRP A 92 19.96 2.62 -15.71
N PRO A 93 20.17 3.17 -14.50
CA PRO A 93 21.32 2.77 -13.70
C PRO A 93 21.34 1.26 -13.73
N GLN A 94 22.41 0.68 -14.26
CA GLN A 94 22.59 -0.76 -14.28
C GLN A 94 22.84 -1.20 -12.84
N THR A 95 21.82 -1.12 -12.01
CA THR A 95 21.68 -1.98 -10.86
C THR A 95 21.33 -3.33 -11.46
N SER A 96 22.35 -4.02 -11.98
CA SER A 96 22.27 -5.46 -12.09
C SER A 96 21.71 -5.93 -10.75
N ALA A 97 20.57 -6.63 -10.76
CA ALA A 97 20.01 -7.32 -9.61
C ALA A 97 20.99 -8.44 -9.20
N GLY A 98 22.13 -8.01 -8.66
CA GLY A 98 23.40 -8.72 -8.66
C GLY A 98 24.23 -8.29 -7.47
N PRO A 99 25.09 -9.22 -7.00
CA PRO A 99 25.67 -9.48 -5.68
C PRO A 99 25.09 -8.87 -4.38
N SER A 100 24.49 -7.69 -4.40
CA SER A 100 24.04 -6.92 -3.23
C SER A 100 22.79 -7.50 -2.55
N GLU A 101 21.82 -8.00 -3.32
CA GLU A 101 20.58 -8.58 -2.77
C GLU A 101 20.82 -9.96 -2.18
N LEU A 102 21.54 -10.82 -2.92
CA LEU A 102 21.98 -12.12 -2.42
C LEU A 102 22.99 -11.98 -1.29
N GLY A 103 23.92 -11.02 -1.36
CA GLY A 103 24.86 -10.75 -0.27
C GLY A 103 24.14 -10.28 1.00
N PHE A 104 23.08 -9.47 0.87
CA PHE A 104 22.22 -9.11 1.99
C PHE A 104 21.52 -10.35 2.56
N LEU A 105 20.90 -11.18 1.70
CA LEU A 105 20.22 -12.40 2.13
C LEU A 105 21.18 -13.35 2.85
N ASP A 106 22.36 -13.61 2.28
CA ASP A 106 23.37 -14.51 2.82
C ASP A 106 24.00 -13.98 4.11
N SER A 107 24.01 -12.65 4.31
CA SER A 107 24.45 -12.05 5.58
C SER A 107 23.45 -12.21 6.72
N ARG A 108 22.20 -12.57 6.39
CA ARG A 108 21.09 -12.73 7.34
C ARG A 108 20.70 -14.19 7.55
N LEU A 109 20.76 -14.98 6.50
CA LEU A 109 20.37 -16.39 6.49
C LEU A 109 21.42 -17.22 5.76
N ASP A 110 21.94 -18.25 6.41
CA ASP A 110 22.78 -19.26 5.76
C ASP A 110 21.98 -20.10 4.76
N TYR A 111 22.68 -20.73 3.82
CA TYR A 111 22.07 -21.48 2.73
C TYR A 111 21.14 -22.60 3.23
N ASP A 112 21.53 -23.33 4.28
CA ASP A 112 20.70 -24.41 4.83
C ASP A 112 19.43 -23.88 5.49
N THR A 113 19.48 -22.72 6.14
CA THR A 113 18.27 -22.07 6.66
C THR A 113 17.37 -21.57 5.54
N GLN A 114 17.92 -20.98 4.47
CA GLN A 114 17.14 -20.60 3.29
C GLN A 114 16.41 -21.81 2.69
N LEU A 115 17.06 -22.97 2.63
CA LEU A 115 16.46 -24.21 2.11
C LEU A 115 15.29 -24.69 2.98
N ARG A 116 15.48 -24.80 4.31
CA ARG A 116 14.40 -25.21 5.23
C ARG A 116 13.20 -24.26 5.17
N CYS A 117 13.49 -22.97 5.18
CA CYS A 117 12.49 -21.92 5.06
C CYS A 117 11.70 -22.04 3.75
N LEU A 118 12.38 -22.36 2.64
CA LEU A 118 11.75 -22.55 1.33
C LEU A 118 10.80 -23.76 1.31
N GLU A 119 11.15 -24.85 2.00
CA GLU A 119 10.28 -26.03 2.16
C GLU A 119 9.01 -25.69 2.97
N VAL A 120 9.14 -24.87 4.02
CA VAL A 120 8.00 -24.37 4.78
C VAL A 120 7.15 -23.40 3.97
N CYS A 121 7.77 -22.52 3.16
CA CYS A 121 7.04 -21.66 2.21
C CYS A 121 6.21 -22.48 1.23
N SER A 122 6.82 -23.51 0.64
CA SER A 122 6.18 -24.44 -0.29
C SER A 122 4.96 -25.12 0.32
N THR A 123 5.10 -25.61 1.56
CA THR A 123 4.00 -26.28 2.27
C THR A 123 2.88 -25.31 2.66
N SER A 124 3.24 -24.11 3.14
CA SER A 124 2.29 -23.13 3.69
C SER A 124 1.55 -22.34 2.61
N ALA A 125 2.24 -21.96 1.53
CA ALA A 125 1.71 -21.10 0.48
C ALA A 125 1.40 -21.86 -0.82
N GLY A 126 2.02 -23.01 -1.07
CA GLY A 126 1.91 -23.71 -2.36
C GLY A 126 0.54 -24.34 -2.64
N GLN A 127 -0.30 -24.50 -1.62
CA GLN A 127 -1.70 -24.88 -1.82
C GLN A 127 -2.55 -23.75 -2.41
N PHE A 128 -2.13 -22.50 -2.21
CA PHE A 128 -2.96 -21.33 -2.49
C PHE A 128 -2.50 -20.59 -3.76
N TRP A 129 -1.31 -20.87 -4.29
CA TRP A 129 -0.74 -20.00 -5.31
C TRP A 129 0.32 -20.62 -6.22
N TYR A 130 0.09 -20.55 -7.53
CA TYR A 130 0.94 -21.14 -8.57
C TYR A 130 2.35 -20.55 -8.67
N LEU A 131 2.62 -19.35 -8.13
CA LEU A 131 3.99 -18.80 -8.13
C LEU A 131 4.92 -19.51 -7.13
N ILE A 132 4.35 -20.26 -6.17
CA ILE A 132 5.06 -21.05 -5.16
C ILE A 132 4.60 -22.50 -5.35
N PRO A 133 5.23 -23.29 -6.24
CA PRO A 133 4.82 -24.66 -6.44
C PRO A 133 5.06 -25.51 -5.17
N PRO A 134 4.21 -26.52 -4.91
CA PRO A 134 4.51 -27.54 -3.92
C PRO A 134 5.72 -28.35 -4.40
N ILE A 135 6.72 -28.48 -3.54
CA ILE A 135 8.02 -29.03 -3.86
C ILE A 135 8.43 -30.08 -2.83
N ASP A 136 8.99 -31.18 -3.34
CA ASP A 136 9.58 -32.25 -2.55
C ASP A 136 10.99 -31.86 -2.06
N THR A 137 11.44 -32.44 -0.95
CA THR A 137 12.74 -32.16 -0.34
C THR A 137 13.94 -32.36 -1.29
N THR A 138 13.82 -33.26 -2.26
CA THR A 138 14.88 -33.54 -3.25
C THR A 138 14.99 -32.45 -4.33
N SER A 139 13.90 -31.77 -4.67
CA SER A 139 13.86 -30.69 -5.67
C SER A 139 13.93 -29.29 -5.05
N ALA A 140 13.79 -29.18 -3.73
CA ALA A 140 13.92 -27.91 -3.01
C ALA A 140 15.28 -27.24 -3.23
N ARG A 141 16.38 -28.02 -3.24
CA ARG A 141 17.73 -27.49 -3.45
C ARG A 141 17.93 -26.93 -4.85
N SER A 142 17.55 -27.69 -5.88
CA SER A 142 17.68 -27.23 -7.27
C SER A 142 16.78 -26.02 -7.54
N TRP A 143 15.62 -25.96 -6.90
CA TRP A 143 14.74 -24.79 -6.98
C TRP A 143 15.33 -23.58 -6.28
N LEU A 144 15.90 -23.73 -5.08
CA LEU A 144 16.61 -22.66 -4.38
C LEU A 144 17.74 -22.10 -5.25
N ASP A 145 18.55 -22.94 -5.88
CA ASP A 145 19.63 -22.51 -6.77
C ASP A 145 19.09 -21.77 -8.01
N SER A 146 17.97 -22.23 -8.57
CA SER A 146 17.29 -21.54 -9.68
C SER A 146 16.75 -20.17 -9.25
N LEU A 147 16.22 -20.04 -8.03
CA LEU A 147 15.75 -18.77 -7.49
C LEU A 147 16.91 -17.82 -7.22
N ARG A 148 18.01 -18.31 -6.64
CA ARG A 148 19.21 -17.50 -6.38
C ARG A 148 19.84 -16.96 -7.66
N THR A 149 19.80 -17.72 -8.75
CA THR A 149 20.40 -17.31 -10.03
C THR A 149 19.47 -16.43 -10.89
N GLY A 150 18.16 -16.69 -10.87
CA GLY A 150 17.21 -16.04 -11.79
C GLY A 150 16.22 -15.06 -11.14
N ALA A 151 15.90 -15.23 -9.86
CA ALA A 151 14.84 -14.50 -9.17
C ALA A 151 15.14 -14.26 -7.68
N PRO A 152 16.25 -13.54 -7.34
CA PRO A 152 16.67 -13.34 -5.97
C PRO A 152 15.69 -12.47 -5.16
N VAL A 153 15.01 -11.51 -5.79
CA VAL A 153 14.06 -10.64 -5.07
C VAL A 153 12.80 -11.41 -4.69
N LYS A 154 12.33 -12.28 -5.58
CA LYS A 154 11.25 -13.24 -5.29
C LYS A 154 11.63 -14.11 -4.11
N LEU A 155 12.84 -14.68 -4.08
CA LEU A 155 13.31 -15.49 -2.95
C LEU A 155 13.22 -14.71 -1.63
N ILE A 156 13.79 -13.49 -1.60
CA ILE A 156 13.74 -12.64 -0.40
C ILE A 156 12.29 -12.37 0.03
N SER A 157 11.40 -12.06 -0.93
CA SER A 157 9.97 -11.80 -0.63
C SER A 157 9.25 -13.03 -0.08
N MET A 158 9.56 -14.23 -0.59
CA MET A 158 8.97 -15.47 -0.09
C MET A 158 9.37 -15.70 1.36
N LEU A 159 10.65 -15.58 1.66
CA LEU A 159 11.20 -15.77 3.00
C LEU A 159 10.68 -14.70 3.98
N ALA A 160 10.50 -13.46 3.52
CA ALA A 160 9.99 -12.38 4.36
C ALA A 160 8.51 -12.56 4.75
N PHE A 161 7.63 -12.91 3.79
CA PHE A 161 6.18 -12.76 3.97
C PHE A 161 5.42 -14.08 4.16
N THR A 162 5.90 -15.18 3.57
CA THR A 162 5.12 -16.42 3.53
C THR A 162 5.36 -17.32 4.75
N ILE A 163 6.48 -17.15 5.44
CA ILE A 163 6.89 -17.97 6.59
C ILE A 163 6.11 -17.57 7.84
N PRO A 164 5.32 -18.46 8.46
CA PRO A 164 4.58 -18.18 9.70
C PRO A 164 5.51 -17.74 10.85
N PRO A 165 5.10 -16.84 11.77
CA PRO A 165 5.91 -16.52 12.94
C PRO A 165 6.04 -17.71 13.91
N SER A 166 5.22 -18.75 13.71
CA SER A 166 5.25 -19.98 14.49
C SER A 166 6.31 -20.98 14.04
N SER A 167 6.86 -20.83 12.84
CA SER A 167 8.02 -21.65 12.43
C SER A 167 9.26 -21.05 13.07
N ALA A 168 9.91 -21.81 13.96
CA ALA A 168 11.14 -21.43 14.66
C ALA A 168 12.38 -21.33 13.73
N GLU A 169 12.17 -21.13 12.44
CA GLU A 169 13.21 -21.18 11.40
C GLU A 169 13.88 -19.82 11.18
N ILE A 170 13.15 -18.73 11.39
CA ILE A 170 13.65 -17.36 11.23
C ILE A 170 13.36 -16.56 12.49
N ASP A 171 14.38 -15.86 12.99
CA ASP A 171 14.22 -14.89 14.06
C ASP A 171 13.36 -13.70 13.62
N PRO A 172 12.41 -13.20 14.44
CA PRO A 172 11.53 -12.09 14.06
C PRO A 172 12.25 -10.83 13.58
N GLN A 173 13.44 -10.50 14.10
CA GLN A 173 14.21 -9.34 13.62
C GLN A 173 14.79 -9.60 12.23
N THR A 174 15.24 -10.83 11.99
CA THR A 174 15.75 -11.23 10.66
C THR A 174 14.63 -11.19 9.61
N GLN A 175 13.43 -11.67 9.96
CA GLN A 175 12.27 -11.57 9.07
C GLN A 175 11.90 -10.11 8.77
N GLU A 176 11.97 -9.24 9.77
CA GLU A 176 11.73 -7.80 9.64
C GLU A 176 12.78 -7.12 8.74
N ASP A 177 14.06 -7.48 8.85
CA ASP A 177 15.12 -7.00 7.97
C ASP A 177 14.86 -7.37 6.50
N LEU A 178 14.46 -8.62 6.23
CA LEU A 178 14.09 -9.08 4.88
C LEU A 178 12.85 -8.33 4.37
N ARG A 179 11.89 -8.04 5.24
CA ARG A 179 10.69 -7.26 4.94
C ARG A 179 11.05 -5.83 4.51
N ILE A 180 11.87 -5.14 5.31
CA ILE A 180 12.36 -3.78 5.01
C ILE A 180 13.10 -3.77 3.69
N LYS A 181 14.00 -4.74 3.47
CA LYS A 181 14.75 -4.84 2.21
C LYS A 181 13.83 -5.04 1.01
N THR A 182 12.80 -5.88 1.14
CA THR A 182 11.82 -6.09 0.08
C THR A 182 11.08 -4.79 -0.25
N PHE A 183 10.60 -4.06 0.78
CA PHE A 183 9.94 -2.77 0.57
C PHE A 183 10.87 -1.70 -0.01
N GLU A 184 12.15 -1.67 0.35
CA GLU A 184 13.16 -0.78 -0.25
C GLU A 184 13.29 -1.06 -1.76
N ILE A 185 13.40 -2.34 -2.14
CA ILE A 185 13.53 -2.78 -3.53
C ILE A 185 12.27 -2.43 -4.34
N LEU A 186 11.09 -2.71 -3.78
CA LEU A 186 9.81 -2.39 -4.43
C LEU A 186 9.58 -0.87 -4.51
N GLY A 187 10.00 -0.12 -3.50
CA GLY A 187 9.96 1.33 -3.51
C GLY A 187 10.82 1.93 -4.63
N GLN A 188 12.04 1.42 -4.83
CA GLN A 188 12.91 1.80 -5.95
C GLN A 188 12.28 1.47 -7.31
N ALA A 189 11.60 0.32 -7.43
CA ALA A 189 10.86 -0.01 -8.64
C ALA A 189 9.69 0.95 -8.88
N ALA A 190 8.94 1.31 -7.84
CA ALA A 190 7.81 2.23 -7.93
C ALA A 190 8.20 3.64 -8.39
N VAL A 191 9.40 4.10 -8.06
CA VAL A 191 9.91 5.41 -8.51
C VAL A 191 10.69 5.33 -9.84
N GLY A 192 10.69 4.18 -10.53
CA GLY A 192 11.39 4.02 -11.80
C GLY A 192 12.92 3.98 -11.67
N LEU A 193 13.46 3.59 -10.52
CA LEU A 193 14.90 3.38 -10.33
C LEU A 193 15.34 1.94 -10.65
N LYS A 194 14.39 1.00 -10.76
CA LYS A 194 14.66 -0.37 -11.20
C LYS A 194 13.92 -0.68 -12.50
N ARG A 195 14.58 -1.47 -13.36
CA ARG A 195 13.94 -1.99 -14.58
C ARG A 195 12.82 -2.97 -14.22
N PRO A 196 11.67 -2.93 -14.91
CA PRO A 196 10.63 -3.93 -14.75
C PRO A 196 11.20 -5.32 -15.07
N SER A 197 10.88 -6.29 -14.23
CA SER A 197 11.31 -7.67 -14.39
C SER A 197 10.27 -8.62 -13.80
N LEU A 198 10.22 -9.85 -14.31
CA LEU A 198 9.32 -10.87 -13.78
C LEU A 198 9.59 -11.13 -12.29
N ASP A 199 10.85 -11.05 -11.86
CA ASP A 199 11.26 -11.19 -10.45
C ASP A 199 10.58 -10.13 -9.56
N LEU A 200 10.66 -8.86 -9.95
CA LEU A 200 10.01 -7.76 -9.22
C LEU A 200 8.48 -7.86 -9.22
N ILE A 201 7.88 -8.25 -10.35
CA ILE A 201 6.43 -8.44 -10.45
C ILE A 201 5.99 -9.55 -9.49
N GLN A 202 6.68 -10.70 -9.52
CA GLN A 202 6.35 -11.82 -8.64
C GLN A 202 6.58 -11.47 -7.17
N ALA A 203 7.66 -10.76 -6.84
CA ALA A 203 7.92 -10.27 -5.49
C ALA A 203 6.83 -9.31 -4.99
N ALA A 204 6.41 -8.34 -5.82
CA ALA A 204 5.34 -7.40 -5.49
C ALA A 204 4.00 -8.12 -5.24
N LEU A 205 3.68 -9.14 -6.05
CA LEU A 205 2.49 -9.97 -5.83
C LEU A 205 2.58 -10.75 -4.51
N ILE A 206 3.71 -11.43 -4.24
CA ILE A 206 3.90 -12.18 -2.99
C ILE A 206 3.76 -11.26 -1.78
N THR A 207 4.39 -10.08 -1.80
CA THR A 207 4.30 -9.08 -0.73
C THR A 207 2.87 -8.54 -0.56
N GLY A 208 2.13 -8.34 -1.66
CA GLY A 208 0.75 -7.85 -1.62
C GLY A 208 -0.25 -8.88 -1.09
N LEU A 209 -0.06 -10.17 -1.40
CA LEU A 209 -0.96 -11.25 -0.98
C LEU A 209 -0.71 -11.72 0.46
N TRP A 210 0.56 -11.82 0.89
CA TRP A 210 0.94 -12.24 2.24
C TRP A 210 1.39 -11.08 3.11
N ILE A 211 0.74 -9.92 2.98
CA ILE A 211 1.15 -8.75 3.75
C ILE A 211 0.98 -9.00 5.25
N ARG A 212 2.02 -8.66 6.01
CA ARG A 212 2.02 -8.77 7.47
C ARG A 212 2.42 -7.44 8.09
N PRO A 213 1.83 -7.10 9.25
CA PRO A 213 2.27 -5.95 10.03
C PRO A 213 3.73 -6.16 10.46
N SER A 214 4.51 -5.09 10.39
CA SER A 214 5.86 -5.03 10.94
C SER A 214 5.86 -5.20 12.45
N LEU A 215 7.04 -5.34 13.04
CA LEU A 215 7.21 -5.23 14.50
C LEU A 215 6.67 -3.90 15.04
N ASP A 216 6.82 -2.82 14.28
CA ASP A 216 6.27 -1.49 14.60
C ASP A 216 4.77 -1.30 14.23
N CYS A 217 4.04 -2.39 13.93
CA CYS A 217 2.64 -2.38 13.49
C CYS A 217 2.37 -1.63 12.16
N ASN A 218 3.40 -1.23 11.42
CA ASN A 218 3.27 -0.63 10.09
C ASN A 218 3.12 -1.72 9.04
N HIS A 219 2.14 -1.58 8.14
CA HIS A 219 1.98 -2.47 6.99
C HIS A 219 1.91 -1.64 5.70
N GLY A 220 2.44 -2.19 4.61
CA GLY A 220 2.20 -1.62 3.29
C GLY A 220 0.70 -1.64 2.95
N ASN A 221 0.28 -0.86 1.97
CA ASN A 221 -1.05 -0.99 1.41
C ASN A 221 -1.04 -2.09 0.34
N PRO A 222 -1.76 -3.22 0.52
CA PRO A 222 -1.73 -4.31 -0.44
C PRO A 222 -2.23 -3.88 -1.83
N ASN A 223 -3.15 -2.91 -1.91
CA ASN A 223 -3.62 -2.39 -3.19
C ASN A 223 -2.52 -1.63 -3.95
N GLN A 224 -1.64 -0.92 -3.24
CA GLN A 224 -0.52 -0.22 -3.88
C GLN A 224 0.51 -1.20 -4.42
N LEU A 225 0.76 -2.31 -3.72
CA LEU A 225 1.68 -3.36 -4.16
C LEU A 225 1.15 -4.13 -5.37
N VAL A 226 -0.15 -4.45 -5.38
CA VAL A 226 -0.79 -5.09 -6.54
C VAL A 226 -0.84 -4.13 -7.73
N SER A 227 -1.09 -2.84 -7.50
CA SER A 227 -1.02 -1.83 -8.56
C SER A 227 0.39 -1.69 -9.12
N LEU A 228 1.41 -1.69 -8.26
CA LEU A 228 2.81 -1.72 -8.68
C LEU A 228 3.12 -2.94 -9.55
N ALA A 229 2.69 -4.14 -9.14
CA ALA A 229 2.88 -5.35 -9.93
C ALA A 229 2.21 -5.26 -11.30
N HIS A 230 1.00 -4.69 -11.35
CA HIS A 230 0.29 -4.42 -12.60
C HIS A 230 1.09 -3.46 -13.49
N ASP A 231 1.54 -2.34 -12.97
CA ASP A 231 2.24 -1.31 -13.74
C ASP A 231 3.58 -1.84 -14.28
N LEU A 232 4.34 -2.57 -13.46
CA LEU A 232 5.54 -3.28 -13.90
C LEU A 232 5.23 -4.34 -14.98
N SER A 233 4.06 -4.99 -14.93
CA SER A 233 3.65 -5.97 -15.95
C SER A 233 3.32 -5.31 -17.29
N VAL A 234 2.71 -4.12 -17.27
CA VAL A 234 2.44 -3.32 -18.46
C VAL A 234 3.75 -2.81 -19.06
N GLU A 235 4.67 -2.30 -18.23
CA GLU A 235 6.00 -1.85 -18.70
C GLU A 235 6.86 -3.00 -19.24
N LEU A 236 6.73 -4.21 -18.67
CA LEU A 236 7.39 -5.41 -19.20
C LEU A 236 6.76 -5.91 -20.52
N GLY A 237 5.58 -5.40 -20.89
CA GLY A 237 4.88 -5.76 -22.12
C GLY A 237 4.05 -7.05 -22.05
N LEU A 238 3.68 -7.52 -20.85
CA LEU A 238 2.89 -8.75 -20.67
C LEU A 238 1.44 -8.62 -21.18
N GLY A 239 0.93 -7.40 -21.32
CA GLY A 239 -0.44 -7.12 -21.76
C GLY A 239 -0.67 -7.13 -23.28
N GLY A 240 0.37 -7.36 -24.08
CA GLY A 240 0.29 -7.29 -25.55
C GLY A 240 0.17 -5.86 -26.09
N ALA A 241 0.13 -5.72 -27.42
CA ALA A 241 0.21 -4.43 -28.10
C ALA A 241 -0.99 -3.49 -27.86
N GLU A 242 -2.12 -4.02 -27.36
CA GLU A 242 -3.32 -3.24 -27.05
C GLU A 242 -3.25 -2.52 -25.69
N MET A 243 -2.42 -3.03 -24.78
CA MET A 243 -2.21 -2.43 -23.46
C MET A 243 -0.96 -1.55 -23.52
N GLN A 244 -1.05 -0.45 -24.27
CA GLN A 244 0.05 0.51 -24.38
C GLN A 244 0.22 1.27 -23.06
N THR A 245 1.48 1.40 -22.64
CA THR A 245 1.90 2.26 -21.53
C THR A 245 1.44 3.69 -21.81
N SER A 246 0.43 4.20 -21.12
CA SER A 246 0.39 5.65 -20.91
C SER A 246 1.59 5.98 -20.04
N ALA A 247 2.42 6.96 -20.44
CA ALA A 247 3.56 7.42 -19.67
C ALA A 247 3.19 7.47 -18.19
N SER A 248 3.94 6.72 -17.39
CA SER A 248 3.57 6.36 -16.03
C SER A 248 3.21 7.61 -15.21
N ALA A 249 1.91 7.82 -15.00
CA ALA A 249 1.36 8.98 -14.31
C ALA A 249 1.47 8.80 -12.79
N TRP A 250 2.62 8.34 -12.30
CA TRP A 250 2.88 8.03 -10.88
C TRP A 250 2.63 9.22 -9.95
N PHE A 251 2.63 10.45 -10.48
CA PHE A 251 2.42 11.68 -9.71
C PHE A 251 1.06 12.37 -9.92
N PHE A 252 0.15 11.85 -10.75
CA PHE A 252 -1.14 12.51 -11.04
C PHE A 252 -2.36 11.87 -10.39
N ARG A 253 -2.17 10.92 -9.47
CA ARG A 253 -3.24 10.43 -8.58
C ARG A 253 -3.01 10.91 -7.15
N ILE A 254 -3.16 12.21 -6.93
CA ILE A 254 -3.45 12.81 -5.61
C ILE A 254 -4.63 13.75 -5.80
#